data_AF-E9SG17-F1
#
_entry.id   AF-E9SG17-F1
#
_cell.length_a   1.000
_cell.length_b   1.000
_cell.length_c   1.000
_cell.angle_alpha   90.00
_cell.angle_beta   90.00
_cell.angle_gamma   90.00
#
_symmetry.space_group_name_H-M   'P 1'
#
loop_
_entity.id
_entity.type
_entity.pdbx_description
1 polymer ?
#
loop_
_entity_poly.entity_id
_entity_poly.type
_entity_poly.pdbx_seq_one_letter_code
_entity_poly.pdbx_strand_id
1 'polypeptide(L)' 'MEAKENSTTNIPKPEISEESRQAFIRAMKIGYYKAFYKQGLLTAEQLERLIDMNTVKTDNAVNDNNNPAS' A
#
# COMPACT_ATOMS: atom_id res chain seq x y z
N MET A 1 -13.29 -3.10 51.27
CA MET A 1 -13.29 -3.48 49.84
C MET A 1 -12.84 -2.26 49.06
N GLU A 2 -11.56 -2.20 48.70
CA GLU A 2 -11.02 -1.12 47.88
C GLU A 2 -11.24 -1.50 46.41
N ALA A 3 -12.05 -0.71 45.71
CA ALA A 3 -12.27 -0.88 44.28
C ALA A 3 -10.98 -0.47 43.55
N LYS A 4 -10.34 -1.45 42.89
CA LYS A 4 -9.27 -1.20 41.92
C LYS A 4 -9.90 -0.52 40.70
N GLU A 5 -9.78 0.80 40.63
CA GLU A 5 -10.00 1.53 39.38
C GLU A 5 -8.85 1.19 38.43
N ASN A 6 -9.07 0.18 37.58
CA ASN A 6 -8.23 -0.08 36.42
C ASN A 6 -8.42 1.10 35.46
N SER A 7 -7.57 2.12 35.58
CA SER A 7 -7.43 3.16 34.58
C SER A 7 -6.88 2.53 33.31
N THR A 8 -7.78 2.10 32.42
CA THR A 8 -7.45 1.79 31.03
C THR A 8 -6.93 3.08 30.41
N THR A 9 -5.63 3.27 30.48
CA THR A 9 -4.93 4.34 29.78
C THR A 9 -5.30 4.18 28.30
N ASN A 10 -6.09 5.11 27.77
CA ASN A 10 -6.32 5.25 26.33
C ASN A 10 -4.97 5.61 25.69
N ILE A 11 -4.11 4.61 25.49
CA ILE A 11 -2.89 4.75 24.72
C ILE A 11 -3.36 4.76 23.26
N PRO A 12 -3.30 5.91 22.56
CA PRO A 12 -3.69 5.95 21.16
C PRO A 12 -2.84 4.93 20.41
N LYS A 13 -3.52 3.99 19.75
CA LYS A 13 -2.86 2.96 18.96
C LYS A 13 -2.07 3.69 17.85
N PRO A 14 -0.78 3.42 17.69
CA PRO A 14 -0.04 4.01 16.58
C PRO A 14 -0.65 3.53 15.26
N GLU A 15 -1.22 4.47 14.52
CA GLU A 15 -1.80 4.24 13.20
C GLU A 15 -0.79 4.68 12.13
N ILE A 16 -0.57 3.80 11.14
CA ILE A 16 0.26 4.11 9.99
C ILE A 16 -0.56 5.00 9.05
N SER A 17 0.01 6.11 8.59
CA SER A 17 -0.68 6.96 7.61
C SER A 17 -0.94 6.18 6.31
N GLU A 18 -2.03 6.52 5.61
CA GLU A 18 -2.33 5.87 4.33
C GLU A 18 -1.19 6.05 3.32
N GLU A 19 -0.54 7.21 3.30
CA GLU A 19 0.65 7.46 2.49
C GLU A 19 1.79 6.47 2.80
N SER A 20 2.06 6.24 4.09
CA SER A 20 3.09 5.30 4.53
C SER A 20 2.75 3.86 4.16
N ARG A 21 1.47 3.48 4.31
CA ARG A 21 0.96 2.17 3.89
C ARG A 21 1.12 1.97 2.38
N GLN A 22 0.76 2.97 1.57
CA GLN A 22 0.91 2.91 0.11
C GLN A 22 2.39 2.86 -0.31
N ALA A 23 3.26 3.62 0.35
CA ALA A 23 4.70 3.56 0.12
C ALA A 23 5.26 2.15 0.42
N PHE A 24 4.82 1.53 1.52
CA PHE A 24 5.19 0.16 1.86
C PHE A 24 4.73 -0.85 0.79
N ILE A 25 3.47 -0.76 0.34
CA ILE A 25 2.95 -1.63 -0.71
C ILE A 25 3.73 -1.47 -2.02
N ARG A 26 4.07 -0.24 -2.42
CA ARG A 26 4.91 0.03 -3.60
C ARG A 26 6.29 -0.63 -3.47
N ALA A 27 6.94 -0.48 -2.33
CA ALA A 27 8.24 -1.09 -2.08
C ALA A 27 8.18 -2.63 -2.20
N MET A 28 7.14 -3.25 -1.64
CA MET A 28 6.90 -4.69 -1.77
C MET A 28 6.73 -5.12 -3.24
N LYS A 29 5.90 -4.41 -4.02
CA LYS A 29 5.70 -4.70 -5.45
C LYS A 29 7.02 -4.64 -6.23
N ILE A 30 7.82 -3.60 -6.04
CA ILE A 30 9.15 -3.46 -6.68
C ILE A 30 10.06 -4.63 -6.28
N GLY A 31 10.03 -5.06 -5.02
CA GLY A 31 10.75 -6.25 -4.55
C GLY A 31 10.40 -7.51 -5.33
N TYR A 32 9.09 -7.77 -5.55
CA TYR A 32 8.63 -8.90 -6.34
C TYR A 32 9.04 -8.81 -7.81
N TYR A 33 8.91 -7.63 -8.44
CA TYR A 33 9.33 -7.46 -9.84
C TYR A 33 10.82 -7.77 -10.03
N LYS A 34 11.68 -7.32 -9.09
CA LYS A 34 13.10 -7.67 -9.10
C LYS A 34 13.34 -9.18 -8.92
N ALA A 35 12.55 -9.85 -8.10
CA ALA A 35 12.65 -11.30 -7.93
C ALA A 35 12.27 -12.05 -9.23
N PHE A 36 11.21 -11.62 -9.90
CA PHE A 36 10.78 -12.20 -11.19
C PHE A 36 11.82 -12.01 -12.29
N TYR A 37 12.44 -10.83 -12.35
CA TYR A 37 13.57 -10.58 -13.26
C TYR A 37 14.74 -11.55 -13.00
N LYS A 38 15.12 -11.75 -11.72
CA LYS A 38 16.17 -12.73 -11.36
C LYS A 38 15.83 -14.17 -11.74
N GLN A 39 14.54 -14.50 -11.79
CA GLN A 39 14.05 -15.82 -12.23
C GLN A 39 13.92 -15.93 -13.75
N GLY A 40 14.20 -14.87 -14.52
CA GLY A 40 14.05 -14.84 -15.97
C GLY A 40 12.59 -14.76 -16.44
N LEU A 41 11.65 -14.46 -15.53
CA LEU A 41 10.22 -14.32 -15.86
C LEU A 41 9.89 -12.96 -16.49
N LEU A 42 10.79 -11.99 -16.36
CA LEU A 42 10.68 -10.65 -16.93
C LEU A 42 11.96 -10.29 -17.67
N THR A 43 11.82 -9.51 -18.73
CA THR A 43 12.96 -8.80 -19.33
C THR A 43 13.31 -7.54 -18.53
N ALA A 44 14.49 -6.98 -18.78
CA ALA A 44 14.91 -5.73 -18.14
C ALA A 44 13.95 -4.56 -18.46
N GLU A 45 13.51 -4.47 -19.73
CA GLU A 45 12.55 -3.45 -20.18
C GLU A 45 11.19 -3.57 -19.48
N GLN A 46 10.69 -4.80 -19.29
CA GLN A 46 9.44 -5.05 -18.56
C GLN A 46 9.58 -4.66 -17.08
N LEU A 47 10.74 -4.92 -16.46
CA LEU A 47 11.02 -4.51 -15.09
C LEU A 47 11.02 -2.99 -14.94
N GLU A 48 11.71 -2.27 -15.82
CA GLU A 48 11.78 -0.80 -15.80
C GLU A 48 10.37 -0.20 -15.91
N ARG A 49 9.57 -0.66 -16.87
CA ARG A 49 8.19 -0.19 -17.05
C ARG A 49 7.31 -0.45 -15.82
N LEU A 50 7.45 -1.61 -15.18
CA LEU A 50 6.70 -1.94 -13.95
C LEU A 50 7.11 -1.06 -12.76
N ILE A 51 8.39 -0.68 -12.66
CA ILE A 51 8.86 0.24 -11.64
C ILE A 51 8.27 1.63 -11.89
N ASP A 52 8.35 2.13 -13.13
CA ASP A 52 7.84 3.47 -13.49
C ASP A 52 6.33 3.61 -13.24
N MET A 53 5.53 2.60 -13.59
CA MET A 53 4.09 2.60 -13.32
C MET A 53 3.74 2.64 -11.83
N ASN A 54 4.67 2.22 -10.94
CA ASN A 54 4.47 2.22 -9.50
C ASN A 54 5.18 3.38 -8.79
N THR A 55 6.01 4.18 -9.47
CA THR A 55 6.64 5.39 -8.90
C THR A 55 5.83 6.66 -9.18
N VAL A 56 5.07 6.69 -10.27
CA VAL A 56 4.09 7.75 -10.51
C VAL A 56 3.00 7.63 -9.44
N LYS A 57 2.79 8.70 -8.66
CA LYS A 57 1.66 8.78 -7.74
C LYS A 57 0.40 8.53 -8.56
N THR A 58 -0.26 7.40 -8.32
CA THR A 58 -1.59 7.15 -8.87
C THR A 58 -2.55 8.12 -8.19
N ASP A 59 -2.58 9.36 -8.67
CA ASP A 59 -3.51 10.42 -8.23
C ASP A 59 -4.95 10.14 -8.72
N ASN A 60 -5.15 9.05 -9.47
CA ASN A 60 -6.46 8.64 -9.96
C ASN A 60 -6.97 7.41 -9.19
N ALA A 61 -7.47 7.65 -7.98
CA ALA A 61 -8.59 6.85 -7.49
C ALA A 61 -9.81 7.21 -8.36
N VAL A 62 -10.01 6.48 -9.45
CA VAL A 62 -11.24 6.56 -10.24
C VAL A 62 -12.37 6.10 -9.31
N ASN A 63 -13.21 7.06 -8.91
CA ASN A 63 -14.49 6.83 -8.25
C ASN A 63 -15.44 6.25 -9.30
N ASP A 64 -15.45 4.92 -9.46
CA ASP A 64 -16.42 4.21 -10.28
C ASP A 64 -17.78 4.18 -9.54
N ASN A 65 -18.49 5.32 -9.56
CA ASN A 65 -19.88 5.44 -9.11
C ASN A 65 -20.79 6.00 -10.22
N ASN A 66 -20.62 5.53 -11.46
CA ASN A 66 -21.60 5.79 -12.51
C ASN A 66 -22.47 4.54 -12.71
N ASN A 67 -23.52 4.47 -11.90
CA ASN A 67 -24.71 3.67 -12.14
C ASN A 67 -25.51 4.29 -13.30
N PRO A 68 -25.72 3.63 -14.45
CA PRO A 68 -26.73 4.09 -15.39
C PRO A 68 -28.09 3.59 -14.92
N ALA A 69 -28.75 4.40 -14.09
CA ALA A 69 -30.18 4.27 -13.87
C ALA A 69 -30.93 5.01 -14.98
N SER A 70 -31.81 4.26 -15.65
CA SER A 70 -32.89 4.64 -16.59
C SER A 70 -32.52 5.01 -18.02
#